data_AF-A0ABD2QGU1-F1
#
_entry.id   AF-A0ABD2QGU1-F1
#
_cell.length_a   1.000
_cell.length_b   1.000
_cell.length_c   1.000
_cell.angle_alpha   90.00
_cell.angle_beta   90.00
_cell.angle_gamma   90.00
#
_symmetry.space_group_name_H-M   'P 1'
#
loop_
_entity.id
_entity.type
_entity.pdbx_description
1 polymer ?
#
loop_
_entity_poly.entity_id
_entity_poly.type
_entity_poly.pdbx_seq_one_letter_code
_entity_poly.pdbx_strand_id
1 'polypeptide(L)'
;ITSSEVAAQKVLLLFLEGLKNDFYGLPHQLIPSIHLLAKKGFQAKATINTFPPRCTPNLYTLATGSYSENHGMVDDVMYDPKTGATFHSTAGQSSQTGWFESKREPLWVTNQRNGFETGTIQWPGTEEQSFGVLPTFYMNAEAAEISFDYKLRTSLTWLRRPNTSLVMLYHSEPGNTIRKSGIEGPGRKIFEDLDKSLGFLMREIEKDPFLRGKLNLFITSDHGMIFPQKTSTKVDISAMEANYYHERTSSPTFLNIWLKNGSSPINFKYSLRDTLSKNPQMKLFEKMEIPSQLRYRNHRRIGDLIMYLESQNSFKMKAAEEAPITESFLYGYTNEQKASLYFEEMHPIFMAQGPAIKAGIDLSDPFHLVDVYVLICWIIGAREPWENDGSIDRVTAILSEPPNAMELFTFKEYVSGKRTPLRDESSQYTIRSLQNTEPKLFMNNGIVPYNKKTRALDYERIVLIGKLRLARSTQHI
;
A
#
# COMPACT_ATOMS: atom_id res chain seq x y z
N ILE A 1 -12.85 -36.48 9.48
CA ILE A 1 -11.71 -35.57 9.23
C ILE A 1 -11.40 -35.70 7.75
N THR A 2 -12.05 -34.89 6.92
CA THR A 2 -11.74 -34.75 5.49
C THR A 2 -10.40 -34.02 5.36
N SER A 3 -9.62 -34.36 4.33
CA SER A 3 -8.22 -33.96 4.09
C SER A 3 -7.89 -32.53 4.54
N SER A 4 -7.04 -32.38 5.56
CA SER A 4 -6.48 -31.09 5.93
C SER A 4 -5.65 -30.55 4.76
N GLU A 5 -6.12 -29.49 4.13
CA GLU A 5 -5.48 -28.78 3.02
C GLU A 5 -4.12 -28.24 3.48
N VAL A 6 -3.04 -28.87 3.03
CA VAL A 6 -1.68 -28.35 3.21
C VAL A 6 -1.41 -27.42 2.03
N ALA A 7 -1.14 -26.14 2.30
CA ALA A 7 -0.79 -25.19 1.26
C ALA A 7 0.50 -25.65 0.54
N ALA A 8 0.37 -25.96 -0.74
CA ALA A 8 1.49 -26.44 -1.58
C ALA A 8 2.53 -25.33 -1.83
N GLN A 9 2.05 -24.10 -2.00
CA GLN A 9 2.83 -22.88 -2.17
C GLN A 9 2.42 -21.86 -1.12
N LYS A 10 3.37 -21.04 -0.69
CA LYS A 10 3.17 -19.98 0.29
C LYS A 10 3.70 -18.66 -0.26
N VAL A 11 3.10 -17.55 0.13
CA VAL A 11 3.51 -16.19 -0.25
C VAL A 11 3.67 -15.33 0.99
N LEU A 12 4.82 -14.64 1.08
CA LEU A 12 5.01 -13.48 1.93
C LEU A 12 5.07 -12.24 1.05
N LEU A 13 4.01 -11.43 1.09
CA LEU A 13 3.96 -10.13 0.44
C LEU A 13 4.47 -9.06 1.41
N LEU A 14 5.68 -8.59 1.18
CA LEU A 14 6.34 -7.56 1.95
C LEU A 14 6.24 -6.20 1.23
N PHE A 15 5.58 -5.25 1.85
CA PHE A 15 5.49 -3.88 1.40
C PHE A 15 6.43 -2.98 2.22
N LEU A 16 7.38 -2.34 1.55
CA LEU A 16 8.33 -1.38 2.12
C LEU A 16 8.05 0.00 1.54
N GLU A 17 7.44 0.88 2.33
CA GLU A 17 6.98 2.19 1.87
C GLU A 17 8.12 3.04 1.27
N GLY A 18 7.87 3.67 0.12
CA GLY A 18 8.83 4.59 -0.50
C GLY A 18 10.10 3.92 -1.05
N LEU A 19 10.10 2.62 -1.33
CA LEU A 19 11.27 1.94 -1.89
C LEU A 19 11.27 2.01 -3.42
N LYS A 20 12.20 2.79 -4.01
CA LYS A 20 12.35 2.91 -5.47
C LYS A 20 12.93 1.65 -6.12
N ASN A 21 12.59 1.39 -7.38
CA ASN A 21 13.02 0.24 -8.19
C ASN A 21 14.54 0.02 -8.30
N ASP A 22 15.36 1.06 -8.22
CA ASP A 22 16.83 1.00 -8.28
C ASP A 22 17.50 1.35 -6.94
N PHE A 23 16.71 1.35 -5.86
CA PHE A 23 17.17 1.68 -4.52
C PHE A 23 17.83 3.06 -4.42
N TYR A 24 17.36 4.05 -5.21
CA TYR A 24 17.92 5.40 -5.24
C TYR A 24 19.40 5.46 -5.67
N GLY A 25 19.86 4.45 -6.43
CA GLY A 25 21.24 4.37 -6.90
C GLY A 25 22.26 4.04 -5.80
N LEU A 26 21.81 3.46 -4.68
CA LEU A 26 22.71 3.05 -3.59
C LEU A 26 23.74 2.01 -4.07
N PRO A 27 25.00 2.08 -3.58
CA PRO A 27 26.03 1.12 -3.97
C PRO A 27 25.70 -0.31 -3.54
N HIS A 28 26.03 -1.29 -4.38
CA HIS A 28 25.72 -2.70 -4.12
C HIS A 28 26.30 -3.22 -2.79
N GLN A 29 27.44 -2.69 -2.36
CA GLN A 29 28.10 -3.07 -1.11
C GLN A 29 27.31 -2.67 0.14
N LEU A 30 26.40 -1.70 0.02
CA LEU A 30 25.55 -1.24 1.12
C LEU A 30 24.37 -2.18 1.38
N ILE A 31 23.81 -2.74 0.31
CA ILE A 31 22.60 -3.56 0.32
C ILE A 31 22.81 -4.92 -0.38
N PRO A 32 23.82 -5.71 0.04
CA PRO A 32 24.22 -6.93 -0.66
C PRO A 32 23.15 -8.03 -0.63
N SER A 33 22.35 -8.13 0.44
CA SER A 33 21.29 -9.13 0.56
C SER A 33 20.13 -8.84 -0.39
N ILE A 34 19.75 -7.57 -0.54
CA ILE A 34 18.75 -7.10 -1.49
C ILE A 34 19.20 -7.38 -2.93
N HIS A 35 20.44 -7.08 -3.29
CA HIS A 35 20.95 -7.42 -4.62
C HIS A 35 21.03 -8.93 -4.87
N LEU A 36 21.32 -9.72 -3.82
CA LEU A 36 21.29 -11.17 -3.93
C LEU A 36 19.88 -11.71 -4.19
N LEU A 37 18.85 -11.15 -3.54
CA LEU A 37 17.44 -11.46 -3.79
C LEU A 37 17.09 -11.21 -5.25
N ALA A 38 17.38 -10.01 -5.75
CA ALA A 38 17.15 -9.63 -7.14
C ALA A 38 17.84 -10.59 -8.13
N LYS A 39 19.12 -10.91 -7.88
CA LYS A 39 19.92 -11.80 -8.74
C LYS A 39 19.41 -13.25 -8.74
N LYS A 40 18.91 -13.75 -7.61
CA LYS A 40 18.43 -15.14 -7.46
C LYS A 40 16.96 -15.32 -7.84
N GLY A 41 16.24 -14.24 -8.08
CA GLY A 41 14.83 -14.25 -8.44
C GLY A 41 14.55 -13.39 -9.65
N PHE A 42 13.46 -12.63 -9.55
CA PHE A 42 12.99 -11.67 -10.52
C PHE A 42 12.98 -10.28 -9.88
N GLN A 43 13.41 -9.27 -10.66
CA GLN A 43 13.22 -7.86 -10.33
C GLN A 43 12.68 -7.16 -11.57
N ALA A 44 11.58 -6.42 -11.42
CA ALA A 44 11.08 -5.58 -12.49
C ALA A 44 12.02 -4.38 -12.71
N LYS A 45 12.41 -4.13 -13.96
CA LYS A 45 13.19 -2.92 -14.32
C LYS A 45 12.40 -1.65 -14.11
N ALA A 46 11.11 -1.67 -14.41
CA ALA A 46 10.18 -0.60 -14.16
C ALA A 46 8.88 -1.19 -13.64
N THR A 47 8.31 -0.55 -12.62
CA THR A 47 6.99 -0.89 -12.09
C THR A 47 6.08 0.31 -12.22
N ILE A 48 4.89 0.07 -12.74
CA ILE A 48 3.82 1.05 -12.89
C ILE A 48 2.89 0.92 -11.69
N ASN A 49 2.92 1.92 -10.82
CA ASN A 49 1.97 2.08 -9.72
C ASN A 49 0.63 2.66 -10.20
N THR A 50 -0.31 2.81 -9.28
CA THR A 50 -1.61 3.44 -9.56
C THR A 50 -1.59 4.92 -9.27
N PHE A 51 -2.51 5.65 -9.89
CA PHE A 51 -2.71 7.06 -9.62
C PHE A 51 -3.78 7.26 -8.50
N PRO A 52 -3.56 8.18 -7.55
CA PRO A 52 -2.29 8.86 -7.30
C PRO A 52 -1.26 7.89 -6.69
N PRO A 53 0.05 8.05 -6.96
CA PRO A 53 1.13 7.33 -6.27
C PRO A 53 1.20 7.74 -4.79
N ARG A 54 0.27 7.21 -4.00
CA ARG A 54 0.13 7.36 -2.55
C ARG A 54 0.09 5.98 -1.89
N CYS A 55 0.38 5.94 -0.60
CA CYS A 55 0.51 4.70 0.16
C CYS A 55 -0.80 3.91 0.21
N THR A 56 -1.90 4.51 0.68
CA THR A 56 -3.20 3.83 0.88
C THR A 56 -3.80 3.32 -0.44
N PRO A 57 -3.88 4.10 -1.53
CA PRO A 57 -4.37 3.60 -2.81
C PRO A 57 -3.55 2.41 -3.34
N ASN A 58 -2.23 2.48 -3.29
CA ASN A 58 -1.37 1.40 -3.82
C ASN A 58 -1.37 0.15 -2.93
N LEU A 59 -1.44 0.28 -1.60
CA LEU A 59 -1.63 -0.85 -0.69
C LEU A 59 -2.95 -1.59 -0.96
N TYR A 60 -4.03 -0.85 -1.20
CA TYR A 60 -5.32 -1.46 -1.49
C TYR A 60 -5.43 -1.96 -2.93
N THR A 61 -4.70 -1.38 -3.88
CA THR A 61 -4.45 -1.97 -5.21
C THR A 61 -3.81 -3.34 -5.09
N LEU A 62 -2.73 -3.47 -4.31
CA LEU A 62 -2.05 -4.76 -4.11
C LEU A 62 -2.97 -5.80 -3.47
N ALA A 63 -3.86 -5.35 -2.58
CA ALA A 63 -4.85 -6.23 -1.96
C ALA A 63 -5.93 -6.67 -2.95
N THR A 64 -6.35 -5.84 -3.91
CA THR A 64 -7.57 -6.07 -4.71
C THR A 64 -7.34 -6.26 -6.21
N GLY A 65 -6.10 -6.08 -6.68
CA GLY A 65 -5.74 -6.10 -8.11
C GLY A 65 -6.41 -5.01 -8.93
N SER A 66 -6.89 -3.94 -8.30
CA SER A 66 -7.76 -2.95 -8.94
C SER A 66 -7.17 -1.54 -8.85
N TYR A 67 -7.56 -0.65 -9.75
CA TYR A 67 -7.20 0.77 -9.67
C TYR A 67 -8.03 1.51 -8.61
N SER A 68 -7.52 2.68 -8.18
CA SER A 68 -8.15 3.56 -7.19
C SER A 68 -9.62 3.87 -7.46
N GLU A 69 -10.00 4.08 -8.72
CA GLU A 69 -11.38 4.36 -9.09
C GLU A 69 -12.33 3.16 -8.87
N ASN A 70 -11.79 1.94 -8.88
CA ASN A 70 -12.55 0.71 -8.78
C ASN A 70 -12.66 0.19 -7.34
N HIS A 71 -11.62 0.37 -6.52
CA HIS A 71 -11.63 -0.04 -5.11
C HIS A 71 -11.97 1.09 -4.14
N GLY A 72 -12.02 2.34 -4.59
CA GLY A 72 -12.56 3.47 -3.84
C GLY A 72 -11.66 4.08 -2.77
N MET A 73 -10.40 3.62 -2.66
CA MET A 73 -9.35 4.23 -1.84
C MET A 73 -8.55 5.15 -2.76
N VAL A 74 -8.88 6.43 -2.77
CA VAL A 74 -8.44 7.34 -3.84
C VAL A 74 -7.31 8.28 -3.43
N ASP A 75 -7.01 8.36 -2.14
CA ASP A 75 -5.92 9.14 -1.54
C ASP A 75 -5.68 8.65 -0.09
N ASP A 76 -4.62 9.12 0.55
CA ASP A 76 -4.37 8.94 1.99
C ASP A 76 -5.26 9.82 2.87
N VAL A 77 -5.73 10.94 2.30
CA VAL A 77 -6.75 11.82 2.89
C VAL A 77 -7.84 12.06 1.87
N MET A 78 -9.05 11.57 2.12
CA MET A 78 -10.14 11.62 1.15
C MET A 78 -11.49 11.88 1.80
N TYR A 79 -12.33 12.65 1.10
CA TYR A 79 -13.67 13.01 1.52
C TYR A 79 -14.71 12.13 0.82
N ASP A 80 -15.76 11.71 1.54
CA ASP A 80 -16.90 11.04 0.95
C ASP A 80 -18.13 11.97 0.93
N PRO A 81 -18.52 12.52 -0.25
CA PRO A 81 -19.64 13.44 -0.35
C PRO A 81 -20.99 12.79 0.00
N LYS A 82 -21.08 11.46 0.03
CA LYS A 82 -22.31 10.75 0.42
C LYS A 82 -22.52 10.80 1.93
N THR A 83 -21.46 10.68 2.72
CA THR A 83 -21.53 10.60 4.19
C THR A 83 -21.14 11.91 4.88
N GLY A 84 -20.46 12.82 4.16
CA GLY A 84 -19.92 14.05 4.72
C GLY A 84 -18.65 13.85 5.55
N ALA A 85 -18.03 12.67 5.47
CA ALA A 85 -16.88 12.28 6.28
C ALA A 85 -15.54 12.50 5.57
N THR A 86 -14.47 12.70 6.35
CA THR A 86 -13.08 12.62 5.87
C THR A 86 -12.37 11.41 6.46
N PHE A 87 -11.65 10.68 5.61
CA PHE A 87 -10.71 9.63 5.98
C PHE A 87 -9.30 10.22 6.13
N HIS A 88 -8.57 9.76 7.15
CA HIS A 88 -7.13 9.98 7.28
C HIS A 88 -6.43 8.64 7.52
N SER A 89 -5.35 8.37 6.78
CA SER A 89 -4.59 7.13 6.89
C SER A 89 -3.71 7.04 8.15
N THR A 90 -3.45 8.14 8.87
CA THR A 90 -2.63 8.13 10.08
C THR A 90 -3.44 7.77 11.33
N ALA A 91 -2.77 7.01 12.22
CA ALA A 91 -3.32 6.29 13.37
C ALA A 91 -4.45 7.01 14.15
N GLY A 92 -5.56 6.29 14.34
CA GLY A 92 -6.57 6.58 15.36
C GLY A 92 -7.75 7.46 14.93
N GLN A 93 -7.86 7.86 13.66
CA GLN A 93 -8.98 8.69 13.19
C GLN A 93 -9.95 8.03 12.20
N SER A 94 -9.70 6.80 11.74
CA SER A 94 -10.72 6.03 11.00
C SER A 94 -11.76 5.40 11.96
N SER A 95 -12.24 6.18 12.93
CA SER A 95 -13.34 5.77 13.84
C SER A 95 -14.67 5.54 13.10
N GLN A 96 -14.72 5.82 11.80
CA GLN A 96 -15.88 5.68 10.95
C GLN A 96 -15.71 4.48 10.04
N THR A 97 -16.68 3.58 10.09
CA THR A 97 -16.75 2.37 9.27
C THR A 97 -17.21 2.68 7.85
N GLY A 98 -16.77 1.90 6.86
CA GLY A 98 -17.30 1.91 5.50
C GLY A 98 -16.33 2.49 4.45
N TRP A 99 -15.11 2.84 4.84
CA TRP A 99 -14.11 3.34 3.89
C TRP A 99 -13.63 2.25 2.94
N PHE A 100 -13.47 1.04 3.47
CA PHE A 100 -13.02 -0.15 2.71
C PHE A 100 -14.18 -0.95 2.11
N GLU A 101 -15.39 -0.38 2.05
CA GLU A 101 -16.50 -0.94 1.27
C GLU A 101 -16.18 -0.85 -0.23
N SER A 102 -15.57 -1.92 -0.73
CA SER A 102 -15.15 -2.07 -2.13
C SER A 102 -15.98 -3.14 -2.82
N LYS A 103 -16.20 -2.98 -4.13
CA LYS A 103 -16.72 -4.07 -4.99
C LYS A 103 -15.63 -5.05 -5.41
N ARG A 104 -14.38 -4.78 -5.05
CA ARG A 104 -13.18 -5.55 -5.39
C ARG A 104 -12.72 -6.32 -4.16
N GLU A 105 -12.73 -7.64 -4.26
CA GLU A 105 -12.39 -8.55 -3.16
C GLU A 105 -10.89 -8.50 -2.84
N PRO A 106 -10.50 -8.26 -1.58
CA PRO A 106 -9.10 -8.27 -1.22
C PRO A 106 -8.54 -9.71 -1.07
N LEU A 107 -7.23 -9.87 -1.25
CA LEU A 107 -6.52 -11.15 -1.31
C LEU A 107 -6.81 -12.07 -0.13
N TRP A 108 -6.96 -11.54 1.09
CA TRP A 108 -7.26 -12.35 2.27
C TRP A 108 -8.65 -13.00 2.19
N VAL A 109 -9.64 -12.29 1.63
CA VAL A 109 -10.99 -12.83 1.42
C VAL A 109 -10.94 -13.89 0.32
N THR A 110 -10.28 -13.58 -0.80
CA THR A 110 -10.13 -14.53 -1.91
C THR A 110 -9.43 -15.81 -1.47
N ASN A 111 -8.32 -15.70 -0.71
CA ASN A 111 -7.57 -16.85 -0.24
C ASN A 111 -8.37 -17.71 0.76
N GLN A 112 -9.07 -17.07 1.70
CA GLN A 112 -9.89 -17.77 2.70
C GLN A 112 -11.13 -18.44 2.11
N ARG A 113 -11.72 -17.86 1.07
CA ARG A 113 -12.79 -18.51 0.32
C ARG A 113 -12.30 -19.75 -0.43
N ASN A 114 -11.01 -19.82 -0.77
CA ASN A 114 -10.37 -20.99 -1.39
C ASN A 114 -9.79 -21.98 -0.35
N GLY A 115 -10.21 -21.90 0.93
CA GLY A 115 -9.87 -22.89 1.97
C GLY A 115 -8.61 -22.60 2.79
N PHE A 116 -7.81 -21.61 2.41
CA PHE A 116 -6.51 -21.33 3.05
C PHE A 116 -6.56 -20.21 4.10
N GLU A 117 -5.62 -20.22 5.05
CA GLU A 117 -5.49 -19.17 6.06
C GLU A 117 -4.66 -17.98 5.54
N THR A 118 -5.01 -16.76 5.95
CA THR A 118 -4.26 -15.53 5.66
C THR A 118 -3.85 -14.79 6.93
N GLY A 119 -2.60 -14.33 6.99
CA GLY A 119 -2.12 -13.39 8.00
C GLY A 119 -1.90 -11.98 7.45
N THR A 120 -2.22 -10.94 8.20
CA THR A 120 -1.86 -9.55 7.84
C THR A 120 -1.14 -8.84 8.98
N ILE A 121 -0.17 -8.01 8.66
CA ILE A 121 0.56 -7.18 9.64
C ILE A 121 0.52 -5.75 9.15
N GLN A 122 -0.29 -4.93 9.84
CA GLN A 122 -0.49 -3.50 9.59
C GLN A 122 -0.91 -3.17 8.15
N TRP A 123 -1.65 -4.07 7.51
CA TRP A 123 -2.15 -3.86 6.15
C TRP A 123 -3.47 -3.07 6.20
N PRO A 124 -3.65 -1.99 5.41
CA PRO A 124 -4.89 -1.22 5.42
C PRO A 124 -6.12 -2.04 5.02
N GLY A 125 -7.24 -1.76 5.66
CA GLY A 125 -8.53 -2.42 5.40
C GLY A 125 -8.77 -3.66 6.24
N THR A 126 -7.88 -3.94 7.21
CA THR A 126 -8.07 -5.02 8.20
C THR A 126 -8.62 -4.49 9.53
N GLU A 127 -8.83 -3.18 9.63
CA GLU A 127 -9.55 -2.51 10.71
C GLU A 127 -11.07 -2.73 10.60
N GLU A 128 -11.55 -3.04 9.40
CA GLU A 128 -12.96 -3.23 9.08
C GLU A 128 -13.16 -4.55 8.30
N GLN A 129 -14.35 -5.12 8.41
CA GLN A 129 -14.71 -6.31 7.64
C GLN A 129 -14.92 -5.94 6.16
N SER A 130 -13.94 -6.25 5.32
CA SER A 130 -14.15 -6.26 3.87
C SER A 130 -14.98 -7.48 3.50
N PHE A 131 -16.14 -7.27 2.87
CA PHE A 131 -17.08 -8.34 2.52
C PHE A 131 -17.48 -9.26 3.70
N GLY A 132 -17.53 -8.72 4.92
CA GLY A 132 -17.87 -9.49 6.12
C GLY A 132 -16.73 -10.37 6.66
N VAL A 133 -15.52 -10.28 6.10
CA VAL A 133 -14.42 -11.20 6.40
C VAL A 133 -13.16 -10.45 6.80
N LEU A 134 -12.59 -10.84 7.95
CA LEU A 134 -11.25 -10.43 8.39
C LEU A 134 -10.21 -11.49 8.01
N PRO A 135 -8.91 -11.12 7.93
CA PRO A 135 -7.83 -12.09 7.88
C PRO A 135 -7.87 -13.05 9.08
N THR A 136 -7.40 -14.29 8.87
CA THR A 136 -7.35 -15.34 9.90
C THR A 136 -6.52 -14.92 11.10
N PHE A 137 -5.41 -14.20 10.83
CA PHE A 137 -4.56 -13.58 11.83
C PHE A 137 -4.28 -12.14 11.38
N TYR A 138 -4.33 -11.17 12.29
CA TYR A 138 -4.01 -9.79 11.94
C TYR A 138 -3.37 -9.02 13.09
N MET A 139 -2.49 -8.07 12.75
CA MET A 139 -1.99 -7.05 13.68
C MET A 139 -2.34 -5.66 13.14
N ASN A 140 -3.15 -4.90 13.88
CA ASN A 140 -3.58 -3.57 13.44
C ASN A 140 -2.52 -2.49 13.67
N ALA A 141 -2.66 -1.37 12.95
CA ALA A 141 -1.76 -0.22 13.01
C ALA A 141 -1.64 0.42 14.41
N GLU A 142 -2.66 0.26 15.27
CA GLU A 142 -2.67 0.77 16.65
C GLU A 142 -1.61 0.14 17.57
N ALA A 143 -1.03 -0.99 17.16
CA ALA A 143 0.12 -1.56 17.85
C ALA A 143 1.38 -0.72 17.53
N ALA A 144 1.62 0.31 18.34
CA ALA A 144 2.81 1.15 18.28
C ALA A 144 4.12 0.34 18.33
N GLU A 145 5.13 0.82 17.60
CA GLU A 145 6.55 0.40 17.63
C GLU A 145 6.84 -1.10 17.56
N ILE A 146 6.23 -1.80 16.60
CA ILE A 146 6.66 -3.15 16.26
C ILE A 146 7.88 -3.08 15.34
N SER A 147 9.02 -3.58 15.81
CA SER A 147 10.25 -3.66 15.00
C SER A 147 10.05 -4.51 13.75
N PHE A 148 10.77 -4.17 12.68
CA PHE A 148 10.69 -4.90 11.42
C PHE A 148 11.00 -6.40 11.61
N ASP A 149 12.05 -6.71 12.37
CA ASP A 149 12.46 -8.08 12.68
C ASP A 149 11.34 -8.88 13.38
N TYR A 150 10.58 -8.25 14.28
CA TYR A 150 9.46 -8.91 14.93
C TYR A 150 8.34 -9.23 13.93
N LYS A 151 8.02 -8.29 13.03
CA LYS A 151 7.03 -8.52 11.97
C LYS A 151 7.45 -9.67 11.05
N LEU A 152 8.73 -9.71 10.65
CA LEU A 152 9.29 -10.79 9.83
C LEU A 152 9.21 -12.15 10.54
N ARG A 153 9.65 -12.24 11.80
CA ARG A 153 9.58 -13.47 12.60
C ARG A 153 8.14 -13.96 12.80
N THR A 154 7.21 -13.04 13.00
CA THR A 154 5.80 -13.39 13.11
C THR A 154 5.25 -13.93 11.80
N SER A 155 5.61 -13.30 10.68
CA SER A 155 5.23 -13.78 9.35
C SER A 155 5.69 -15.21 9.10
N LEU A 156 6.96 -15.52 9.39
CA LEU A 156 7.48 -16.89 9.31
C LEU A 156 6.73 -17.85 10.23
N THR A 157 6.40 -17.41 11.45
CA THR A 157 5.64 -18.22 12.42
C THR A 157 4.24 -18.57 11.91
N TRP A 158 3.53 -17.61 11.31
CA TRP A 158 2.22 -17.88 10.72
C TRP A 158 2.31 -18.77 9.47
N LEU A 159 3.32 -18.56 8.62
CA LEU A 159 3.52 -19.34 7.39
C LEU A 159 3.92 -20.80 7.66
N ARG A 160 4.51 -21.11 8.82
CA ARG A 160 4.79 -22.50 9.25
C ARG A 160 3.53 -23.33 9.43
N ARG A 161 2.37 -22.70 9.68
CA ARG A 161 1.11 -23.43 9.79
C ARG A 161 0.79 -24.10 8.45
N PRO A 162 0.33 -25.37 8.43
CA PRO A 162 0.10 -26.10 7.20
C PRO A 162 -0.82 -25.36 6.22
N ASN A 163 -1.92 -24.77 6.73
CA ASN A 163 -2.95 -24.15 5.89
C ASN A 163 -2.74 -22.65 5.61
N THR A 164 -1.75 -21.99 6.21
CA THR A 164 -1.45 -20.58 5.89
C THR A 164 -0.69 -20.49 4.57
N SER A 165 -1.35 -20.02 3.52
CA SER A 165 -0.74 -19.82 2.19
C SER A 165 -0.30 -18.38 1.95
N LEU A 166 -0.82 -17.40 2.71
CA LEU A 166 -0.56 -15.98 2.46
C LEU A 166 -0.29 -15.22 3.77
N VAL A 167 0.79 -14.44 3.79
CA VAL A 167 0.99 -13.37 4.77
C VAL A 167 1.30 -12.05 4.04
N MET A 168 0.63 -10.98 4.44
CA MET A 168 0.82 -9.62 3.90
C MET A 168 1.35 -8.70 5.00
N LEU A 169 2.50 -8.06 4.78
CA LEU A 169 3.19 -7.24 5.77
C LEU A 169 3.44 -5.84 5.23
N TYR A 170 3.00 -4.82 5.98
CA TYR A 170 3.37 -3.43 5.76
C TYR A 170 4.49 -2.98 6.70
N HIS A 171 5.47 -2.28 6.14
CA HIS A 171 6.51 -1.58 6.87
C HIS A 171 6.74 -0.18 6.28
N SER A 172 6.73 0.83 7.14
CA SER A 172 6.81 2.24 6.76
C SER A 172 8.22 2.72 6.40
N GLU A 173 9.23 1.87 6.58
CA GLU A 173 10.62 2.17 6.20
C GLU A 173 10.95 1.53 4.84
N PRO A 174 11.81 2.17 4.02
CA PRO A 174 12.64 3.34 4.35
C PRO A 174 11.91 4.68 4.28
N GLY A 175 10.68 4.72 3.77
CA GLY A 175 9.91 5.94 3.49
C GLY A 175 9.93 6.95 4.64
N ASN A 176 9.60 6.54 5.86
CA ASN A 176 9.57 7.41 7.04
C ASN A 176 10.90 8.10 7.34
N THR A 177 12.02 7.38 7.26
CA THR A 177 13.35 7.94 7.50
C THR A 177 13.77 8.85 6.36
N ILE A 178 13.69 8.36 5.11
CA ILE A 178 14.22 9.12 3.96
C ILE A 178 13.41 10.38 3.66
N ARG A 179 12.10 10.39 3.96
CA ARG A 179 11.27 11.60 3.91
C ARG A 179 11.82 12.71 4.81
N LYS A 180 12.45 12.38 5.94
CA LYS A 180 12.95 13.37 6.91
C LYS A 180 14.41 13.74 6.68
N SER A 181 15.23 12.76 6.29
CA SER A 181 16.70 12.92 6.25
C SER A 181 17.32 12.84 4.86
N GLY A 182 16.55 12.52 3.82
CA GLY A 182 17.10 12.09 2.53
C GLY A 182 17.77 10.72 2.62
N ILE A 183 18.55 10.36 1.59
CA ILE A 183 19.17 9.03 1.44
C ILE A 183 20.56 8.89 2.08
N GLU A 184 21.12 9.96 2.64
CA GLU A 184 22.41 9.95 3.33
C GLU A 184 22.24 9.89 4.86
N GLY A 185 23.33 9.62 5.58
CA GLY A 185 23.32 9.57 7.05
C GLY A 185 22.27 8.59 7.60
N PRO A 186 21.21 9.06 8.30
CA PRO A 186 20.12 8.20 8.74
C PRO A 186 19.43 7.44 7.60
N GLY A 187 19.30 8.05 6.41
CA GLY A 187 18.76 7.40 5.22
C GLY A 187 19.59 6.20 4.80
N ARG A 188 20.91 6.39 4.68
CA ARG A 188 21.84 5.30 4.36
C ARG A 188 21.76 4.17 5.39
N LYS A 189 21.68 4.52 6.66
CA LYS A 189 21.60 3.58 7.78
C LYS A 189 20.34 2.72 7.74
N ILE A 190 19.18 3.29 7.41
CA ILE A 190 17.94 2.51 7.35
C ILE A 190 17.99 1.44 6.24
N PHE A 191 18.65 1.72 5.11
CA PHE A 191 18.85 0.73 4.05
C PHE A 191 19.77 -0.42 4.50
N GLU A 192 20.85 -0.14 5.22
CA GLU A 192 21.72 -1.19 5.77
C GLU A 192 20.98 -2.10 6.75
N ASP A 193 20.07 -1.54 7.55
CA ASP A 193 19.32 -2.29 8.55
C ASP A 193 18.22 -3.13 7.88
N LEU A 194 17.52 -2.59 6.88
CA LEU A 194 16.60 -3.36 6.02
C LEU A 194 17.32 -4.51 5.32
N ASP A 195 18.52 -4.28 4.77
CA ASP A 195 19.32 -5.33 4.13
C ASP A 195 19.67 -6.46 5.10
N LYS A 196 20.10 -6.13 6.32
CA LYS A 196 20.41 -7.12 7.36
C LYS A 196 19.18 -7.97 7.73
N SER A 197 18.03 -7.32 7.91
CA SER A 197 16.77 -8.01 8.23
C SER A 197 16.31 -8.93 7.08
N LEU A 198 16.44 -8.49 5.82
CA LEU A 198 16.15 -9.31 4.65
C LEU A 198 17.15 -10.46 4.47
N GLY A 199 18.43 -10.21 4.74
CA GLY A 199 19.45 -11.25 4.78
C GLY A 199 19.18 -12.30 5.85
N PHE A 200 18.73 -11.88 7.03
CA PHE A 200 18.26 -12.78 8.08
C PHE A 200 17.04 -13.59 7.62
N LEU A 201 16.01 -12.93 7.08
CA LEU A 201 14.81 -13.56 6.55
C LEU A 201 15.14 -14.68 5.56
N MET A 202 15.98 -14.40 4.56
CA MET A 202 16.40 -15.40 3.57
C MET A 202 17.05 -16.63 4.21
N ARG A 203 17.94 -16.43 5.18
CA ARG A 203 18.62 -17.55 5.86
C ARG A 203 17.64 -18.38 6.69
N GLU A 204 16.66 -17.76 7.33
CA GLU A 204 15.64 -18.48 8.08
C GLU A 204 14.72 -19.29 7.17
N ILE A 205 14.31 -18.72 6.02
CA ILE A 205 13.50 -19.44 5.03
C ILE A 205 14.22 -20.70 4.53
N GLU A 206 15.51 -20.58 4.22
CA GLU A 206 16.32 -21.70 3.73
C GLU A 206 16.55 -22.78 4.80
N LYS A 207 16.65 -22.42 6.07
CA LYS A 207 16.85 -23.40 7.16
C LYS A 207 15.57 -24.10 7.59
N ASP A 208 14.41 -23.53 7.27
CA ASP A 208 13.13 -23.99 7.78
C ASP A 208 12.50 -25.06 6.86
N PRO A 209 12.32 -26.32 7.33
CA PRO A 209 11.77 -27.39 6.50
C PRO A 209 10.30 -27.19 6.11
N PHE A 210 9.55 -26.30 6.79
CA PHE A 210 8.18 -25.98 6.43
C PHE A 210 8.09 -24.89 5.35
N LEU A 211 9.15 -24.11 5.16
CA LEU A 211 9.18 -22.96 4.24
C LEU A 211 10.11 -23.17 3.05
N ARG A 212 11.26 -23.83 3.24
CA ARG A 212 12.23 -24.10 2.17
C ARG A 212 11.55 -24.88 1.04
N GLY A 213 11.68 -24.35 -0.19
CA GLY A 213 11.06 -24.93 -1.39
C GLY A 213 9.56 -24.73 -1.50
N LYS A 214 8.93 -23.95 -0.60
CA LYS A 214 7.48 -23.66 -0.61
C LYS A 214 7.14 -22.17 -0.56
N LEU A 215 7.97 -21.37 0.11
CA LEU A 215 7.71 -19.94 0.29
C LEU A 215 8.27 -19.12 -0.88
N ASN A 216 7.40 -18.26 -1.41
CA ASN A 216 7.72 -17.22 -2.37
C ASN A 216 7.70 -15.86 -1.66
N LEU A 217 8.84 -15.18 -1.63
CA LEU A 217 9.00 -13.86 -1.06
C LEU A 217 8.77 -12.81 -2.14
N PHE A 218 7.80 -11.92 -1.92
CA PHE A 218 7.47 -10.79 -2.78
C PHE A 218 7.83 -9.51 -2.02
N ILE A 219 8.59 -8.62 -2.63
CA ILE A 219 8.98 -7.32 -2.05
C ILE A 219 8.52 -6.22 -3.00
N THR A 220 7.72 -5.29 -2.50
CA THR A 220 7.20 -4.17 -3.29
C THR A 220 7.03 -2.89 -2.46
N SER A 221 6.57 -1.82 -3.10
CA SER A 221 6.27 -0.53 -2.49
C SER A 221 5.14 0.18 -3.25
N ASP A 222 4.69 1.32 -2.73
CA ASP A 222 3.72 2.22 -3.35
C ASP A 222 4.33 3.05 -4.48
N HIS A 223 5.47 3.66 -4.20
CA HIS A 223 6.14 4.60 -5.09
C HIS A 223 7.61 4.78 -4.70
N GLY A 224 8.38 5.40 -5.59
CA GLY A 224 9.65 6.01 -5.23
C GLY A 224 9.48 7.39 -4.59
N MET A 225 10.51 8.24 -4.65
CA MET A 225 10.48 9.55 -3.99
C MET A 225 11.37 10.54 -4.74
N ILE A 226 10.93 11.79 -4.77
CA ILE A 226 11.71 12.87 -5.36
C ILE A 226 12.00 13.91 -4.29
N PHE A 227 13.27 14.24 -4.13
CA PHE A 227 13.71 15.21 -3.15
C PHE A 227 13.71 16.62 -3.79
N PRO A 228 13.16 17.63 -3.10
CA PRO A 228 13.21 19.01 -3.57
C PRO A 228 14.65 19.47 -3.81
N GLN A 229 14.88 20.11 -4.96
CA GLN A 229 16.14 20.81 -5.24
C GLN A 229 16.14 22.22 -4.64
N LYS A 230 17.33 22.84 -4.50
CA LYS A 230 17.48 24.24 -4.06
C LYS A 230 16.67 25.24 -4.91
N THR A 231 16.41 24.90 -6.16
CA THR A 231 15.65 25.69 -7.13
C THR A 231 14.13 25.43 -7.06
N SER A 232 13.67 24.48 -6.26
CA SER A 232 12.25 24.15 -6.12
C SER A 232 11.51 25.30 -5.45
N THR A 233 10.34 25.65 -6.00
CA THR A 233 9.51 26.77 -5.53
C THR A 233 8.15 26.29 -5.05
N LYS A 234 7.46 27.16 -4.29
CA LYS A 234 6.07 26.94 -3.87
C LYS A 234 5.13 27.77 -4.74
N VAL A 235 4.24 27.11 -5.49
CA VAL A 235 3.20 27.73 -6.31
C VAL A 235 2.07 28.23 -5.41
N ASP A 236 1.84 29.54 -5.40
CA ASP A 236 0.78 30.14 -4.61
C ASP A 236 -0.60 29.86 -5.25
N ILE A 237 -1.44 29.20 -4.47
CA ILE A 237 -2.80 28.83 -4.85
C ILE A 237 -3.86 29.46 -3.93
N SER A 238 -3.48 30.41 -3.07
CA SER A 238 -4.37 31.03 -2.07
C SER A 238 -5.65 31.64 -2.66
N ALA A 239 -5.60 32.10 -3.91
CA ALA A 239 -6.77 32.60 -4.65
C ALA A 239 -7.95 31.61 -4.71
N MET A 240 -7.71 30.31 -4.54
CA MET A 240 -8.76 29.28 -4.59
C MET A 240 -9.45 29.01 -3.25
N GLU A 241 -8.91 29.46 -2.10
CA GLU A 241 -9.37 29.09 -0.74
C GLU A 241 -10.87 29.39 -0.47
N ALA A 242 -11.43 30.38 -1.18
CA ALA A 242 -12.84 30.73 -1.04
C ALA A 242 -13.81 29.68 -1.64
N ASN A 243 -13.36 28.86 -2.61
CA ASN A 243 -14.24 28.21 -3.58
C ASN A 243 -14.49 26.69 -3.39
N TYR A 244 -13.83 26.01 -2.45
CA TYR A 244 -13.94 24.54 -2.27
C TYR A 244 -14.19 24.11 -0.80
N TYR A 245 -14.93 23.01 -0.61
CA TYR A 245 -15.26 22.44 0.69
C TYR A 245 -14.14 21.50 1.15
N HIS A 246 -13.86 21.55 2.45
CA HIS A 246 -13.17 20.52 3.23
C HIS A 246 -11.70 20.23 2.90
N GLU A 247 -11.10 19.43 3.78
CA GLU A 247 -9.67 19.26 3.98
C GLU A 247 -8.93 18.96 2.68
N ARG A 248 -7.79 19.63 2.53
CA ARG A 248 -6.90 19.37 1.41
C ARG A 248 -6.43 17.93 1.52
N THR A 249 -6.18 17.30 0.37
CA THR A 249 -5.31 16.12 0.31
C THR A 249 -4.04 16.41 1.11
N SER A 250 -3.46 15.39 1.72
CA SER A 250 -2.22 15.53 2.51
C SER A 250 -0.98 15.81 1.65
N SER A 251 -1.14 15.85 0.32
CA SER A 251 -0.04 15.95 -0.61
C SER A 251 0.23 17.41 -1.02
N PRO A 252 1.48 17.90 -0.92
CA PRO A 252 1.85 19.24 -1.37
C PRO A 252 1.92 19.38 -2.89
N THR A 253 1.64 18.34 -3.65
CA THR A 253 1.90 18.25 -5.10
C THR A 253 0.73 17.66 -5.89
N PHE A 254 -0.27 17.10 -5.22
CA PHE A 254 -1.55 16.65 -5.78
C PHE A 254 -2.69 17.12 -4.89
N LEU A 255 -3.73 17.66 -5.51
CA LEU A 255 -4.95 18.13 -4.86
C LEU A 255 -6.16 17.48 -5.52
N ASN A 256 -6.95 16.79 -4.71
CA ASN A 256 -8.29 16.32 -5.04
C ASN A 256 -9.29 17.33 -4.45
N ILE A 257 -10.14 17.93 -5.30
CA ILE A 257 -10.87 19.17 -4.97
C ILE A 257 -12.37 18.97 -5.16
N TRP A 258 -13.13 19.21 -4.09
CA TRP A 258 -14.59 19.23 -4.08
C TRP A 258 -15.11 20.66 -3.98
N LEU A 259 -15.88 21.10 -4.97
CA LEU A 259 -16.36 22.47 -5.05
C LEU A 259 -17.45 22.76 -4.00
N LYS A 260 -17.53 24.01 -3.55
CA LYS A 260 -18.65 24.45 -2.70
C LYS A 260 -19.96 24.48 -3.47
N ASN A 261 -21.07 24.35 -2.75
CA ASN A 261 -22.40 24.57 -3.31
C ASN A 261 -22.47 25.97 -3.92
N GLY A 262 -22.84 26.06 -5.21
CA GLY A 262 -22.87 27.30 -5.98
C GLY A 262 -21.56 27.68 -6.68
N SER A 263 -20.46 26.98 -6.39
CA SER A 263 -19.23 27.06 -7.19
C SER A 263 -19.36 26.20 -8.44
N SER A 264 -18.67 26.60 -9.52
CA SER A 264 -18.59 25.85 -10.76
C SER A 264 -17.13 25.63 -11.16
N PRO A 265 -16.81 24.53 -11.87
CA PRO A 265 -15.46 24.30 -12.39
C PRO A 265 -14.92 25.47 -13.23
N ILE A 266 -15.80 26.13 -13.99
CA ILE A 266 -15.43 27.27 -14.83
C ILE A 266 -14.98 28.49 -14.01
N ASN A 267 -15.69 28.81 -12.93
CA ASN A 267 -15.30 29.90 -12.03
C ASN A 267 -13.99 29.58 -11.30
N PHE A 268 -13.81 28.31 -10.92
CA PHE A 268 -12.55 27.83 -10.32
C PHE A 268 -11.38 28.01 -11.29
N LYS A 269 -11.49 27.50 -12.52
CA LYS A 269 -10.49 27.65 -13.59
C LYS A 269 -10.19 29.13 -13.87
N TYR A 270 -11.21 29.99 -13.92
CA TYR A 270 -11.04 31.43 -14.12
C TYR A 270 -10.23 32.09 -13.00
N SER A 271 -10.51 31.74 -11.73
CA SER A 271 -9.78 32.26 -10.57
C SER A 271 -8.28 31.92 -10.56
N LEU A 272 -7.88 30.85 -11.26
CA LEU A 272 -6.49 30.39 -11.36
C LEU A 272 -5.84 30.71 -12.71
N ARG A 273 -6.49 31.47 -13.59
CA ARG A 273 -6.00 31.72 -14.96
C ARG A 273 -4.56 32.24 -14.98
N ASP A 274 -4.25 33.25 -14.17
CA ASP A 274 -2.91 33.85 -14.13
C ASP A 274 -1.89 32.89 -13.52
N THR A 275 -2.28 32.14 -12.49
CA THR A 275 -1.43 31.10 -11.86
C THR A 275 -1.10 30.00 -12.84
N LEU A 276 -2.10 29.47 -13.56
CA LEU A 276 -1.93 28.46 -14.61
C LEU A 276 -1.03 28.97 -15.74
N SER A 277 -1.23 30.21 -16.19
CA SER A 277 -0.42 30.81 -17.25
C SER A 277 1.06 30.97 -16.86
N LYS A 278 1.35 31.24 -15.58
CA LYS A 278 2.72 31.36 -15.06
C LYS A 278 3.36 30.03 -14.70
N ASN A 279 2.57 28.96 -14.60
CA ASN A 279 2.99 27.63 -14.16
C ASN A 279 2.52 26.55 -15.15
N PRO A 280 3.11 26.46 -16.36
CA PRO A 280 2.68 25.50 -17.39
C PRO A 280 2.79 24.02 -16.96
N GLN A 281 3.61 23.74 -15.95
CA GLN A 281 3.74 22.43 -15.30
C GLN A 281 2.56 22.07 -14.38
N MET A 282 1.71 23.04 -14.04
CA MET A 282 0.50 22.80 -13.25
C MET A 282 -0.61 22.27 -14.15
N LYS A 283 -1.12 21.08 -13.85
CA LYS A 283 -2.28 20.51 -14.53
C LYS A 283 -3.50 20.59 -13.65
N LEU A 284 -4.62 20.93 -14.26
CA LEU A 284 -5.93 21.04 -13.65
C LEU A 284 -6.92 20.36 -14.59
N PHE A 285 -7.62 19.35 -14.10
CA PHE A 285 -8.64 18.63 -14.87
C PHE A 285 -9.96 18.65 -14.12
N GLU A 286 -11.05 18.88 -14.84
CA GLU A 286 -12.36 18.44 -14.33
C GLU A 286 -12.40 16.91 -14.33
N LYS A 287 -13.19 16.35 -13.41
CA LYS A 287 -13.29 14.90 -13.21
C LYS A 287 -13.46 14.11 -14.52
N MET A 288 -14.33 14.61 -15.41
CA MET A 288 -14.60 13.95 -16.70
C MET A 288 -13.51 14.17 -17.75
N GLU A 289 -12.68 15.20 -17.58
CA GLU A 289 -11.52 15.52 -18.42
C GLU A 289 -10.25 14.79 -17.98
N ILE A 290 -10.25 14.13 -16.82
CA ILE A 290 -9.10 13.36 -16.33
C ILE A 290 -8.73 12.31 -17.39
N PRO A 291 -7.44 12.26 -17.82
CA PRO A 291 -6.98 11.29 -18.81
C PRO A 291 -7.35 9.86 -18.41
N SER A 292 -7.99 9.12 -19.32
CA SER A 292 -8.47 7.76 -19.07
C SER A 292 -7.36 6.78 -18.64
N GLN A 293 -6.12 7.06 -19.03
CA GLN A 293 -4.91 6.35 -18.70
C GLN A 293 -4.62 6.35 -17.20
N LEU A 294 -5.03 7.41 -16.48
CA LEU A 294 -4.84 7.50 -15.03
C LEU A 294 -5.81 6.61 -14.26
N ARG A 295 -6.89 6.11 -14.90
CA ARG A 295 -7.91 5.27 -14.24
C ARG A 295 -8.39 5.89 -12.92
N TYR A 296 -8.65 7.20 -12.98
CA TYR A 296 -8.96 8.02 -11.81
C TYR A 296 -10.09 9.00 -12.09
N ARG A 297 -11.27 8.51 -12.49
CA ARG A 297 -12.45 9.37 -12.66
C ARG A 297 -13.76 8.73 -12.22
N ASN A 298 -13.82 7.41 -12.11
CA ASN A 298 -15.05 6.66 -11.90
C ASN A 298 -15.35 6.33 -10.43
N HIS A 299 -15.14 7.25 -9.49
CA HIS A 299 -15.50 7.04 -8.08
C HIS A 299 -16.05 8.31 -7.41
N ARG A 300 -17.00 8.17 -6.48
CA ARG A 300 -17.63 9.33 -5.80
C ARG A 300 -16.67 10.12 -4.92
N ARG A 301 -15.63 9.47 -4.41
CA ARG A 301 -14.55 10.10 -3.62
C ARG A 301 -13.47 10.77 -4.47
N ILE A 302 -13.61 10.75 -5.80
CA ILE A 302 -12.81 11.61 -6.67
C ILE A 302 -13.58 12.93 -6.81
N GLY A 303 -12.94 14.04 -6.49
CA GLY A 303 -13.49 15.38 -6.49
C GLY A 303 -13.90 15.87 -7.87
N ASP A 304 -14.53 17.03 -7.90
CA ASP A 304 -14.98 17.67 -9.14
C ASP A 304 -13.81 18.08 -10.02
N LEU A 305 -12.67 18.40 -9.40
CA LEU A 305 -11.42 18.77 -10.03
C LEU A 305 -10.25 18.00 -9.39
N ILE A 306 -9.24 17.69 -10.19
CA ILE A 306 -7.92 17.31 -9.68
C ILE A 306 -6.88 18.30 -10.18
N MET A 307 -5.84 18.50 -9.38
CA MET A 307 -4.76 19.41 -9.73
C MET A 307 -3.42 18.84 -9.26
N TYR A 308 -2.39 18.91 -10.10
CA TYR A 308 -1.06 18.44 -9.74
C TYR A 308 0.06 19.17 -10.49
N LEU A 309 1.30 18.96 -10.06
CA LEU A 309 2.50 19.60 -10.62
C LEU A 309 3.44 18.59 -11.27
N GLU A 310 3.70 18.75 -12.57
CA GLU A 310 4.70 18.00 -13.34
C GLU A 310 6.10 18.58 -13.15
N SER A 311 6.48 18.89 -11.91
CA SER A 311 7.78 19.46 -11.55
C SER A 311 8.08 19.27 -10.06
N GLN A 312 9.34 19.44 -9.65
CA GLN A 312 9.74 19.34 -8.24
C GLN A 312 9.19 20.47 -7.35
N ASN A 313 8.41 21.40 -7.91
CA ASN A 313 7.69 22.42 -7.16
C ASN A 313 6.56 21.81 -6.33
N SER A 314 6.09 22.55 -5.34
CA SER A 314 4.93 22.19 -4.51
C SER A 314 3.91 23.32 -4.49
N PHE A 315 2.68 23.05 -4.09
CA PHE A 315 1.69 24.06 -3.77
C PHE A 315 2.00 24.70 -2.41
N LYS A 316 1.84 26.01 -2.31
CA LYS A 316 1.87 26.70 -1.02
C LYS A 316 0.60 26.36 -0.25
N MET A 317 0.73 25.54 0.79
CA MET A 317 -0.37 25.16 1.67
C MET A 317 -0.10 25.62 3.09
N LYS A 318 -1.13 26.07 3.83
CA LYS A 318 -1.00 26.44 5.25
C LYS A 318 -0.37 25.32 6.09
N ALA A 319 -0.75 24.07 5.84
CA ALA A 319 -0.13 22.89 6.48
C ALA A 319 1.33 22.64 6.03
N ALA A 320 1.72 23.09 4.83
CA ALA A 320 3.07 22.95 4.28
C ALA A 320 4.01 24.11 4.68
N GLU A 321 3.53 25.07 5.49
CA GLU A 321 4.39 26.08 6.13
C GLU A 321 5.07 25.52 7.40
N GLU A 322 4.51 24.47 8.02
CA GLU A 322 5.04 23.83 9.24
C GLU A 322 5.86 22.55 8.97
N ALA A 323 5.71 21.92 7.79
CA ALA A 323 6.45 20.71 7.43
C ALA A 323 7.81 21.05 6.78
N PRO A 324 8.92 20.40 7.20
CA PRO A 324 10.20 20.53 6.51
C PRO A 324 10.05 20.11 5.04
N ILE A 325 10.60 20.93 4.15
CA ILE A 325 10.53 20.79 2.69
C ILE A 325 11.46 19.65 2.26
N THR A 326 11.14 18.42 2.64
CA THR A 326 11.89 17.22 2.26
C THR A 326 11.04 16.23 1.45
N GLU A 327 9.75 16.53 1.27
CA GLU A 327 8.80 15.65 0.60
C GLU A 327 8.23 16.32 -0.66
N SER A 328 8.72 15.93 -1.84
CA SER A 328 7.98 16.15 -3.09
C SER A 328 7.51 14.79 -3.61
N PHE A 329 6.21 14.54 -3.46
CA PHE A 329 5.56 13.43 -4.17
C PHE A 329 5.29 13.93 -5.58
N LEU A 330 6.24 13.77 -6.49
CA LEU A 330 6.09 14.37 -7.81
C LEU A 330 5.02 13.61 -8.61
N TYR A 331 4.10 14.34 -9.26
CA TYR A 331 3.06 13.76 -10.11
C TYR A 331 3.20 14.30 -11.53
N GLY A 332 3.46 13.42 -12.49
CA GLY A 332 3.71 13.79 -13.88
C GLY A 332 2.71 13.16 -14.84
N TYR A 333 2.11 13.95 -15.73
CA TYR A 333 1.61 13.47 -17.02
C TYR A 333 2.40 14.20 -18.13
N THR A 334 2.34 13.76 -19.37
CA THR A 334 2.70 14.62 -20.52
C THR A 334 1.75 14.29 -21.68
N ASN A 335 1.50 15.27 -22.54
CA ASN A 335 0.43 15.24 -23.55
C ASN A 335 0.71 14.39 -24.81
N GLU A 336 1.61 13.41 -24.77
CA GLU A 336 2.00 12.67 -25.98
C GLU A 336 1.99 11.16 -25.75
N GLN A 337 0.88 10.51 -26.14
CA GLN A 337 0.72 9.13 -26.64
C GLN A 337 1.59 7.97 -26.09
N LYS A 338 2.18 8.10 -24.91
CA LYS A 338 2.76 7.02 -24.11
C LYS A 338 2.26 7.19 -22.69
N ALA A 339 1.29 6.35 -22.35
CA ALA A 339 0.70 6.29 -21.04
C ALA A 339 1.70 5.66 -20.04
N SER A 340 2.48 6.50 -19.36
CA SER A 340 3.08 6.15 -18.08
C SER A 340 3.32 7.50 -17.37
N LEU A 341 2.84 7.79 -16.16
CA LEU A 341 3.51 7.55 -14.88
C LEU A 341 5.04 7.85 -14.85
N TYR A 342 5.59 8.55 -15.85
CA TYR A 342 7.01 8.80 -16.18
C TYR A 342 7.77 9.80 -15.27
N PHE A 343 7.81 9.58 -13.97
CA PHE A 343 9.05 9.86 -13.25
C PHE A 343 9.65 8.51 -12.90
N GLU A 344 10.77 8.14 -13.52
CA GLU A 344 11.48 6.91 -13.15
C GLU A 344 11.79 6.89 -11.65
N GLU A 345 11.92 8.07 -11.06
CA GLU A 345 12.02 8.36 -9.64
C GLU A 345 10.83 7.90 -8.80
N MET A 346 9.64 7.75 -9.39
CA MET A 346 8.41 7.31 -8.73
C MET A 346 8.11 5.81 -8.94
N HIS A 347 8.89 5.10 -9.77
CA HIS A 347 8.69 3.67 -9.97
C HIS A 347 8.99 2.88 -8.68
N PRO A 348 7.99 2.19 -8.09
CA PRO A 348 8.24 1.33 -6.94
C PRO A 348 9.07 0.11 -7.33
N ILE A 349 9.71 -0.48 -6.33
CA ILE A 349 10.32 -1.79 -6.49
C ILE A 349 9.25 -2.88 -6.68
N PHE A 350 9.56 -3.87 -7.50
CA PHE A 350 8.93 -5.18 -7.41
C PHE A 350 10.01 -6.25 -7.59
N MET A 351 10.16 -7.10 -6.58
CA MET A 351 11.04 -8.27 -6.60
C MET A 351 10.28 -9.49 -6.12
N ALA A 352 10.62 -10.65 -6.69
CA ALA A 352 10.09 -11.92 -6.22
C ALA A 352 11.18 -13.00 -6.26
N GLN A 353 11.23 -13.85 -5.23
CA GLN A 353 12.10 -15.03 -5.21
C GLN A 353 11.36 -16.19 -4.53
N GLY A 354 11.40 -17.37 -5.15
CA GLY A 354 10.80 -18.57 -4.58
C GLY A 354 10.69 -19.70 -5.60
N PRO A 355 10.19 -20.86 -5.19
CA PRO A 355 10.02 -22.02 -6.07
C PRO A 355 9.12 -21.75 -7.29
N ALA A 356 8.10 -20.89 -7.16
CA ALA A 356 7.18 -20.55 -8.24
C ALA A 356 7.71 -19.43 -9.16
N ILE A 357 8.87 -18.85 -8.86
CA ILE A 357 9.42 -17.70 -9.58
C ILE A 357 10.64 -18.12 -10.40
N LYS A 358 10.60 -17.84 -11.70
CA LYS A 358 11.69 -18.05 -12.62
C LYS A 358 12.77 -16.98 -12.43
N ALA A 359 13.99 -17.43 -12.13
CA ALA A 359 15.12 -16.53 -11.94
C ALA A 359 15.67 -15.98 -13.26
N GLY A 360 16.20 -14.75 -13.23
CA GLY A 360 16.95 -14.16 -14.34
C GLY A 360 16.11 -13.78 -15.56
N ILE A 361 14.79 -13.66 -15.40
CA ILE A 361 13.89 -13.17 -16.44
C ILE A 361 13.93 -11.65 -16.51
N ASP A 362 13.91 -11.15 -17.74
CA ASP A 362 13.77 -9.74 -18.07
C ASP A 362 12.46 -9.55 -18.83
N LEU A 363 11.57 -8.71 -18.34
CA LEU A 363 10.31 -8.38 -19.03
C LEU A 363 10.59 -7.26 -20.04
N SER A 364 10.06 -7.41 -21.26
CA SER A 364 10.11 -6.35 -22.27
C SER A 364 9.24 -5.15 -21.87
N ASP A 365 8.10 -5.41 -21.24
CA ASP A 365 7.15 -4.39 -20.81
C ASP A 365 7.29 -4.12 -19.29
N PRO A 366 6.97 -2.89 -18.85
CA PRO A 366 6.91 -2.57 -17.42
C PRO A 366 5.97 -3.50 -16.65
N PHE A 367 6.35 -3.85 -15.42
CA PHE A 367 5.48 -4.59 -14.50
C PHE A 367 4.38 -3.65 -13.97
N HIS A 368 3.15 -4.12 -13.76
CA HIS A 368 2.09 -3.29 -13.20
C HIS A 368 1.70 -3.75 -11.79
N LEU A 369 1.55 -2.81 -10.85
CA LEU A 369 1.22 -3.13 -9.47
C LEU A 369 -0.12 -3.87 -9.32
N VAL A 370 -1.10 -3.57 -10.19
CA VAL A 370 -2.39 -4.28 -10.26
C VAL A 370 -2.23 -5.78 -10.56
N ASP A 371 -1.14 -6.21 -11.20
CA ASP A 371 -0.93 -7.61 -11.59
C ASP A 371 -0.46 -8.49 -10.43
N VAL A 372 -0.03 -7.88 -9.32
CA VAL A 372 0.43 -8.64 -8.14
C VAL A 372 -0.69 -9.53 -7.59
N TYR A 373 -1.94 -9.04 -7.61
CA TYR A 373 -3.10 -9.79 -7.15
C TYR A 373 -3.26 -11.10 -7.92
N VAL A 374 -3.33 -11.04 -9.24
CA VAL A 374 -3.52 -12.23 -10.09
C VAL A 374 -2.31 -13.17 -10.04
N LEU A 375 -1.10 -12.64 -9.90
CA LEU A 375 0.12 -13.42 -9.74
C LEU A 375 0.09 -14.22 -8.42
N ILE A 376 -0.28 -13.57 -7.31
CA ILE A 376 -0.41 -14.22 -6.00
C ILE A 376 -1.52 -15.26 -6.01
N CYS A 377 -2.71 -14.91 -6.52
CA CYS A 377 -3.83 -15.86 -6.67
C CYS A 377 -3.38 -17.12 -7.44
N TRP A 378 -2.62 -16.93 -8.52
CA TRP A 378 -2.11 -18.06 -9.28
C TRP A 378 -1.13 -18.92 -8.47
N ILE A 379 -0.18 -18.32 -7.75
CA ILE A 379 0.84 -19.06 -7.00
C ILE A 379 0.22 -19.85 -5.84
N ILE A 380 -0.71 -19.25 -5.09
CA ILE A 380 -1.32 -19.91 -3.93
C ILE A 380 -2.46 -20.88 -4.30
N GLY A 381 -2.78 -21.01 -5.59
CA GLY A 381 -3.82 -21.92 -6.08
C GLY A 381 -5.25 -21.38 -5.97
N ALA A 382 -5.43 -20.09 -5.71
CA ALA A 382 -6.74 -19.44 -5.75
C ALA A 382 -7.16 -19.20 -7.22
N ARG A 383 -7.67 -20.26 -7.87
CA ARG A 383 -8.00 -20.30 -9.31
C ARG A 383 -9.27 -19.52 -9.68
N GLU A 384 -10.05 -19.10 -8.69
CA GLU A 384 -11.26 -18.30 -8.86
C GLU A 384 -11.07 -16.91 -8.23
N PRO A 385 -10.21 -16.05 -8.80
CA PRO A 385 -10.05 -14.69 -8.31
C PRO A 385 -11.35 -13.90 -8.45
N TRP A 386 -11.50 -12.83 -7.69
CA TRP A 386 -12.59 -11.90 -7.93
C TRP A 386 -12.31 -11.00 -9.14
N GLU A 387 -13.33 -10.31 -9.67
CA GLU A 387 -13.16 -9.35 -10.76
C GLU A 387 -12.18 -8.23 -10.36
N ASN A 388 -11.14 -8.03 -11.17
CA ASN A 388 -10.06 -7.07 -10.91
C ASN A 388 -9.45 -6.55 -12.22
N ASP A 389 -8.55 -5.56 -12.12
CA ASP A 389 -7.93 -4.87 -13.28
C ASP A 389 -6.57 -5.47 -13.69
N GLY A 390 -6.08 -6.49 -12.96
CA GLY A 390 -4.84 -7.18 -13.24
C GLY A 390 -4.89 -8.03 -14.51
N SER A 391 -3.72 -8.33 -15.08
CA SER A 391 -3.56 -9.19 -16.24
C SER A 391 -2.54 -10.28 -15.96
N ILE A 392 -3.04 -11.51 -15.85
CA ILE A 392 -2.18 -12.68 -15.70
C ILE A 392 -1.24 -12.86 -16.90
N ASP A 393 -1.66 -12.47 -18.11
CA ASP A 393 -0.86 -12.57 -19.34
C ASP A 393 0.46 -11.78 -19.23
N ARG A 394 0.46 -10.64 -18.50
CA ARG A 394 1.66 -9.81 -18.32
C ARG A 394 2.71 -10.42 -17.39
N VAL A 395 2.30 -11.39 -16.56
CA VAL A 395 3.14 -11.94 -15.49
C VAL A 395 3.39 -13.43 -15.61
N THR A 396 2.79 -14.11 -16.60
CA THR A 396 3.00 -15.56 -16.81
C THR A 396 4.48 -15.92 -17.05
N ALA A 397 5.24 -15.04 -17.71
CA ALA A 397 6.67 -15.25 -17.98
C ALA A 397 7.55 -15.31 -16.71
N ILE A 398 7.04 -14.76 -15.58
CA ILE A 398 7.71 -14.78 -14.28
C ILE A 398 7.54 -16.15 -13.59
N LEU A 399 6.52 -16.92 -13.96
CA LEU A 399 6.20 -18.19 -13.32
C LEU A 399 7.15 -19.31 -13.77
N SER A 400 7.61 -20.12 -12.82
CA SER A 400 8.32 -21.38 -13.12
C SER A 400 7.42 -22.38 -13.84
N GLU A 401 6.13 -22.39 -13.49
CA GLU A 401 5.09 -23.25 -14.06
C GLU A 401 3.93 -22.36 -14.55
N PRO A 402 3.96 -21.91 -15.82
CA PRO A 402 2.92 -21.06 -16.36
C PRO A 402 1.61 -21.84 -16.58
N PRO A 403 0.44 -21.16 -16.50
CA PRO A 403 -0.86 -21.76 -16.80
C PRO A 403 -0.91 -22.37 -18.20
N ASN A 404 -1.60 -23.49 -18.35
CA ASN A 404 -1.97 -23.95 -19.70
C ASN A 404 -3.11 -23.09 -20.27
N ALA A 405 -3.37 -23.21 -21.58
CA ALA A 405 -4.32 -22.34 -22.28
C ALA A 405 -5.75 -22.41 -21.71
N MET A 406 -6.21 -23.58 -21.24
CA MET A 406 -7.56 -23.77 -20.70
C MET A 406 -7.69 -23.17 -19.30
N GLU A 407 -6.68 -23.36 -18.45
CA GLU A 407 -6.61 -22.74 -17.14
C GLU A 407 -6.57 -21.23 -17.25
N LEU A 408 -5.72 -20.71 -18.15
CA LEU A 408 -5.58 -19.29 -18.42
C LEU A 408 -6.90 -18.68 -18.90
N PHE A 409 -7.59 -19.34 -19.83
CA PHE A 409 -8.91 -18.91 -20.31
C PHE A 409 -9.92 -18.81 -19.17
N THR A 410 -10.03 -19.87 -18.35
CA THR A 410 -10.98 -19.89 -17.23
C THR A 410 -10.65 -18.84 -16.17
N PHE A 411 -9.38 -18.68 -15.83
CA PHE A 411 -8.92 -17.70 -14.87
C PHE A 411 -9.24 -16.27 -15.33
N LYS A 412 -9.06 -15.97 -16.63
CA LYS A 412 -9.37 -14.66 -17.23
C LYS A 412 -10.87 -14.34 -17.24
N GLU A 413 -11.74 -15.33 -17.33
CA GLU A 413 -13.19 -15.13 -17.23
C GLU A 413 -13.60 -14.67 -15.82
N TYR A 414 -12.91 -15.14 -14.77
CA TYR A 414 -13.08 -14.64 -13.40
C TYR A 414 -12.51 -13.24 -13.22
N VAL A 415 -11.27 -13.00 -13.67
CA VAL A 415 -10.62 -11.67 -13.61
C VAL A 415 -11.47 -10.59 -14.28
N SER A 416 -12.05 -10.90 -15.44
CA SER A 416 -12.91 -9.97 -16.19
C SER A 416 -14.35 -9.87 -15.66
N GLY A 417 -14.73 -10.65 -14.65
CA GLY A 417 -16.06 -10.62 -14.04
C GLY A 417 -17.14 -11.31 -14.87
N LYS A 418 -16.79 -11.93 -15.99
CA LYS A 418 -17.72 -12.77 -16.77
C LYS A 418 -18.14 -14.03 -16.02
N ARG A 419 -17.28 -14.50 -15.11
CA ARG A 419 -17.61 -15.48 -14.08
C ARG A 419 -17.44 -14.85 -12.71
N THR A 420 -18.36 -15.14 -11.81
CA THR A 420 -18.31 -14.70 -10.42
C THR A 420 -18.04 -15.91 -9.53
N PRO A 421 -17.06 -15.85 -8.61
CA PRO A 421 -16.83 -16.94 -7.68
C PRO A 421 -18.04 -17.16 -6.76
N LEU A 422 -18.31 -18.42 -6.40
CA LEU A 422 -19.39 -18.74 -5.47
C LEU A 422 -19.06 -18.23 -4.07
N ARG A 423 -20.02 -17.60 -3.40
CA ARG A 423 -19.94 -17.25 -1.97
C ARG A 423 -20.80 -18.21 -1.18
N ASP A 424 -20.19 -18.86 -0.22
CA ASP A 424 -20.96 -19.60 0.78
C ASP A 424 -21.48 -18.60 1.83
N GLU A 425 -22.72 -18.12 1.64
CA GLU A 425 -23.41 -17.24 2.58
C GLU A 425 -23.64 -17.90 3.96
N SER A 426 -23.51 -19.23 4.07
CA SER A 426 -23.63 -19.96 5.35
C SER A 426 -22.33 -20.02 6.16
N SER A 427 -21.20 -19.72 5.52
CA SER A 427 -19.89 -19.70 6.17
C SER A 427 -19.68 -18.38 6.92
N GLN A 428 -20.22 -18.29 8.13
CA GLN A 428 -19.75 -17.31 9.11
C GLN A 428 -18.28 -17.64 9.43
N TYR A 429 -17.34 -17.07 8.66
CA TYR A 429 -15.91 -17.19 8.89
C TYR A 429 -15.63 -16.79 10.34
N THR A 430 -15.34 -17.78 11.19
CA THR A 430 -15.24 -17.58 12.62
C THR A 430 -14.01 -16.74 12.92
N ILE A 431 -14.22 -15.51 13.40
CA ILE A 431 -13.15 -14.60 13.83
C ILE A 431 -12.36 -15.29 14.94
N ARG A 432 -11.13 -15.73 14.65
CA ARG A 432 -10.16 -16.09 15.68
C ARG A 432 -9.21 -14.91 15.87
N SER A 433 -9.63 -13.92 16.64
CA SER A 433 -8.73 -12.86 17.09
C SER A 433 -7.70 -13.45 18.05
N LEU A 434 -6.54 -13.86 17.56
CA LEU A 434 -5.37 -14.07 18.42
C LEU A 434 -4.67 -12.72 18.62
N GLN A 435 -5.35 -11.80 19.30
CA GLN A 435 -4.62 -10.73 19.98
C GLN A 435 -3.82 -11.41 21.10
N ASN A 436 -2.49 -11.40 20.97
CA ASN A 436 -1.53 -11.85 21.99
C ASN A 436 -1.27 -13.36 22.14
N THR A 437 -1.10 -14.13 21.07
CA THR A 437 -0.15 -15.25 21.17
C THR A 437 1.25 -14.70 20.95
N GLU A 438 1.96 -14.37 22.03
CA GLU A 438 3.41 -14.25 21.99
C GLU A 438 3.96 -15.43 21.19
N PRO A 439 4.91 -15.23 20.25
CA PRO A 439 5.60 -16.34 19.60
C PRO A 439 6.45 -17.07 20.65
N LYS A 440 5.81 -17.93 21.45
CA LYS A 440 6.50 -18.96 22.23
C LYS A 440 6.91 -20.05 21.27
N LEU A 441 8.10 -19.93 20.69
CA LEU A 441 8.96 -21.07 20.35
C LEU A 441 10.39 -20.57 20.01
N PHE A 442 11.31 -20.99 20.89
CA PHE A 442 12.77 -21.01 20.79
C PHE A 442 13.56 -19.68 20.83
N MET A 443 13.69 -19.13 22.05
CA MET A 443 14.97 -18.58 22.47
C MET A 443 15.90 -19.74 22.80
N ASN A 444 16.81 -20.08 21.89
CA ASN A 444 18.08 -20.67 22.28
C ASN A 444 19.20 -19.93 21.54
N ASN A 445 20.10 -19.41 22.36
CA ASN A 445 21.39 -18.76 22.04
C ASN A 445 21.34 -17.27 21.67
N GLY A 446 21.36 -16.42 22.72
CA GLY A 446 22.28 -15.28 22.79
C GLY A 446 21.70 -13.86 22.81
N ILE A 447 21.51 -13.31 24.02
CA ILE A 447 21.63 -11.88 24.47
C ILE A 447 20.64 -10.86 23.80
N VAL A 448 19.91 -9.93 24.43
CA VAL A 448 19.90 -9.14 25.70
C VAL A 448 18.42 -8.92 26.10
N PRO A 449 18.03 -8.90 27.40
CA PRO A 449 16.65 -8.56 27.79
C PRO A 449 16.34 -7.07 27.59
N TYR A 450 15.32 -6.76 26.79
CA TYR A 450 14.75 -5.40 26.70
C TYR A 450 14.03 -5.05 28.02
N ASN A 451 14.46 -3.97 28.65
CA ASN A 451 14.14 -3.60 30.02
C ASN A 451 12.73 -2.99 30.12
N LYS A 452 11.82 -3.66 30.84
CA LYS A 452 10.40 -3.28 31.03
C LYS A 452 10.15 -2.07 31.96
N LYS A 453 11.11 -1.15 32.16
CA LYS A 453 11.05 -0.16 33.26
C LYS A 453 10.77 1.31 32.92
N THR A 454 10.37 1.68 31.70
CA THR A 454 10.12 3.11 31.36
C THR A 454 8.68 3.50 31.03
N ARG A 455 7.66 2.70 31.36
CA ARG A 455 6.25 3.06 31.07
C ARG A 455 5.29 3.12 32.26
N ALA A 456 5.80 3.08 33.49
CA ALA A 456 4.96 3.19 34.70
C ALA A 456 4.65 4.64 35.13
N LEU A 457 5.10 5.68 34.41
CA LEU A 457 4.93 7.08 34.84
C LEU A 457 4.00 7.95 33.97
N ASP A 458 3.46 7.46 32.85
CA ASP A 458 2.57 8.26 32.00
C ASP A 458 1.13 7.73 31.87
N TYR A 459 0.83 6.55 32.43
CA TYR A 459 -0.53 5.99 32.38
C TYR A 459 -1.49 6.62 33.42
N GLU A 460 -0.99 7.23 34.49
CA GLU A 460 -1.86 7.91 35.48
C GLU A 460 -2.27 9.34 35.06
N ARG A 461 -1.58 9.97 34.09
CA ARG A 461 -1.96 11.32 33.61
C ARG A 461 -3.05 11.31 32.53
N ILE A 462 -3.13 10.25 31.73
CA ILE A 462 -4.12 10.17 30.63
C ILE A 462 -5.50 9.71 31.13
N VAL A 463 -5.55 8.91 32.21
CA VAL A 463 -6.83 8.49 32.82
C VAL A 463 -7.47 9.59 33.68
N LEU A 464 -6.70 10.59 34.13
CA LEU A 464 -7.24 11.71 34.93
C LEU A 464 -7.91 12.82 34.08
N ILE A 465 -7.54 12.96 32.81
CA ILE A 465 -8.11 13.99 31.91
C ILE A 465 -9.45 13.53 31.31
N GLY A 466 -9.67 12.22 31.16
CA GLY A 466 -10.93 11.65 30.68
C GLY A 466 -12.09 11.68 31.69
N LYS A 467 -11.80 11.73 33.00
CA LYS A 467 -12.85 11.75 34.04
C LYS A 467 -13.29 13.15 34.50
N LEU A 468 -12.59 14.22 34.11
CA LEU A 468 -12.94 15.59 34.49
C LEU A 468 -13.88 16.31 33.50
N ARG A 469 -14.23 15.71 32.35
CA ARG A 469 -15.16 16.29 31.37
C ARG A 469 -16.61 15.78 31.46
N LEU A 470 -16.89 14.76 32.27
CA LEU A 470 -18.24 14.21 32.49
C LEU A 470 -18.90 14.68 33.80
N ALA A 471 -18.27 15.58 34.56
CA ALA A 471 -18.80 16.12 35.83
C ALA A 471 -19.20 17.61 35.78
N ARG A 472 -19.36 18.20 34.59
CA ARG A 472 -19.77 19.62 34.42
C ARG A 472 -21.05 19.84 33.60
N SER A 473 -21.94 18.85 33.51
CA SER A 473 -23.27 19.04 32.89
C SER A 473 -24.45 18.80 33.83
N THR A 474 -24.23 18.78 35.15
CA THR A 474 -25.31 18.71 36.15
C THR A 474 -24.95 19.56 37.37
N GLN A 475 -25.15 20.87 37.29
CA GLN A 475 -25.61 21.69 38.42
C GLN A 475 -25.94 23.12 37.98
N HIS A 476 -27.13 23.55 38.40
CA HIS A 476 -27.76 24.89 38.37
C HIS A 476 -28.63 25.27 37.15
N ILE A 477 -29.95 25.12 37.36
CA ILE A 477 -30.93 26.21 37.59
C ILE A 477 -30.46 27.59 37.13
#